data_AF-A0A1C5CHG1-F1
#
_entry.id   AF-A0A1C5CHG1-F1
#
_cell.length_a   1.000
_cell.length_b   1.000
_cell.length_c   1.000
_cell.angle_alpha   90.00
_cell.angle_beta   90.00
_cell.angle_gamma   90.00
#
_symmetry.space_group_name_H-M   'P 1'
#
loop_
_entity.id
_entity.type
_entity.pdbx_description
1 polymer ?
#
loop_
_entity_poly.entity_id
_entity_poly.type
_entity_poly.pdbx_seq_one_letter_code
_entity_poly.pdbx_strand_id
1 'polypeptide(L)'
;MTEHDVAGLQRRLAEFAAARDWEPYHTPKNLAAALSVEASELLEIFQWLTPEQSARVMEDPGSAHRVTDEVADVLAYLLQLCEVLGIDALTALAAKIDRNEVRFPPKRPSTGPD
;
A
#
# COMPACT_ATOMS: atom_id res chain seq x y z
N MET A 1 -16.44 -8.09 15.68
CA MET A 1 -15.33 -7.77 14.77
C MET A 1 -14.82 -6.40 15.16
N THR A 2 -13.57 -6.30 15.58
CA THR A 2 -12.95 -4.99 15.78
C THR A 2 -12.66 -4.45 14.38
N GLU A 3 -13.38 -3.42 13.98
CA GLU A 3 -13.14 -2.76 12.70
C GLU A 3 -11.75 -2.11 12.75
N HIS A 4 -10.83 -2.54 11.88
CA HIS A 4 -9.52 -1.92 11.76
C HIS A 4 -9.64 -0.72 10.84
N ASP A 5 -9.53 0.49 11.39
CA ASP A 5 -9.36 1.71 10.60
C ASP A 5 -7.86 2.00 10.36
N VAL A 6 -7.56 2.70 9.26
CA VAL A 6 -6.17 3.02 8.89
C VAL A 6 -5.49 3.83 9.98
N ALA A 7 -6.20 4.79 10.57
CA ALA A 7 -5.68 5.63 11.64
C ALA A 7 -5.30 4.80 12.88
N GLY A 8 -6.09 3.79 13.25
CA GLY A 8 -5.82 2.88 14.36
C GLY A 8 -4.67 1.93 14.08
N LEU A 9 -4.53 1.44 12.84
CA LEU A 9 -3.35 0.66 12.44
C LEU A 9 -2.08 1.51 12.46
N GLN A 10 -2.12 2.75 11.97
CA GLN A 10 -0.99 3.68 12.02
C GLN A 10 -0.56 3.98 13.47
N ARG A 11 -1.51 4.24 14.37
CA ARG A 11 -1.21 4.40 15.81
C ARG A 11 -0.57 3.15 16.41
N ARG A 12 -1.09 1.96 16.09
CA ARG A 12 -0.51 0.69 16.57
C ARG A 12 0.93 0.48 16.06
N LEU A 13 1.24 0.90 14.83
CA LEU A 13 2.61 0.87 14.30
C LEU A 13 3.53 1.85 15.02
N ALA A 14 3.06 3.08 15.28
CA ALA A 14 3.81 4.07 16.04
C ALA A 14 4.10 3.58 17.48
N GLU A 15 3.09 3.02 18.16
CA GLU A 15 3.24 2.41 19.48
C GLU A 15 4.22 1.23 19.47
N PHE A 16 4.17 0.39 18.43
CA PHE A 16 5.09 -0.74 18.25
C PHE A 16 6.55 -0.28 18.12
N ALA A 17 6.79 0.80 17.35
CA ALA A 17 8.10 1.39 17.16
C ALA A 17 8.62 2.06 18.44
N ALA A 18 7.77 2.82 19.12
CA ALA A 18 8.10 3.48 20.39
C ALA A 18 8.46 2.48 21.49
N ALA A 19 7.75 1.36 21.56
CA ALA A 19 8.06 0.28 22.51
C ALA A 19 9.43 -0.39 22.26
N ARG A 20 10.12 -0.06 21.17
CA ARG A 20 11.42 -0.61 20.77
C ARG A 20 12.50 0.47 20.61
N ASP A 21 12.19 1.72 20.94
CA ASP A 21 13.07 2.87 20.74
C ASP A 21 13.55 2.99 19.28
N TRP A 22 12.65 2.75 18.31
CA TRP A 22 12.96 2.76 16.88
C TRP A 22 12.87 4.14 16.23
N GLU A 23 12.33 5.15 16.93
CA GLU A 23 12.18 6.52 16.44
C GLU A 23 13.46 7.12 15.83
N PRO A 24 14.68 6.88 16.36
CA PRO A 24 15.91 7.39 15.74
C PRO A 24 16.19 6.83 14.35
N TYR A 25 15.68 5.64 14.03
CA TYR A 25 15.86 4.99 12.73
C TYR A 25 14.78 5.38 11.72
N HIS A 26 13.63 5.85 12.19
CA HIS A 26 12.46 6.25 11.39
C HIS A 26 12.61 7.64 10.77
N THR A 27 13.78 7.92 10.19
CA THR A 27 13.95 9.12 9.36
C THR A 27 13.14 8.97 8.06
N PRO A 28 12.62 10.06 7.46
CA PRO A 28 11.89 9.97 6.19
C PRO A 28 12.67 9.26 5.08
N LYS A 29 14.00 9.45 5.03
CA LYS A 29 14.88 8.76 4.09
C LYS A 29 14.87 7.25 4.30
N ASN A 30 15.02 6.80 5.55
CA ASN A 30 15.09 5.37 5.86
C ASN A 30 13.75 4.69 5.60
N LEU A 31 12.64 5.33 6.00
CA LEU A 31 11.29 4.80 5.77
C LEU A 31 10.96 4.73 4.27
N ALA A 32 11.32 5.75 3.48
CA ALA A 32 11.15 5.71 2.03
C ALA A 32 12.02 4.62 1.38
N ALA A 33 13.23 4.39 1.88
CA ALA A 33 14.09 3.30 1.42
C ALA A 33 13.49 1.92 1.76
N ALA A 34 13.04 1.71 3.01
CA ALA A 34 12.39 0.49 3.43
C ALA A 34 11.11 0.21 2.62
N LEU A 35 10.24 1.21 2.44
CA LEU A 35 9.08 1.12 1.56
C LEU A 35 9.43 0.64 0.14
N SER A 36 10.54 1.13 -0.42
CA SER A 36 11.02 0.71 -1.75
C SER A 36 11.54 -0.73 -1.76
N VAL A 37 12.11 -1.21 -0.65
CA VAL A 37 12.56 -2.59 -0.49
C VAL A 37 11.34 -3.52 -0.48
N GLU A 38 10.36 -3.28 0.39
CA GLU A 38 9.17 -4.16 0.48
C GLU A 38 8.34 -4.14 -0.82
N ALA A 39 8.27 -3.01 -1.52
CA ALA A 39 7.65 -2.96 -2.84
C ALA A 39 8.41 -3.81 -3.87
N SER A 40 9.72 -3.97 -3.72
CA SER A 40 10.55 -4.84 -4.55
C SER A 40 10.42 -6.31 -4.16
N GLU A 41 10.27 -6.62 -2.86
CA GLU A 41 9.98 -7.97 -2.37
C GLU A 41 8.61 -8.45 -2.88
N LEU A 42 7.59 -7.58 -2.84
CA LEU A 42 6.30 -7.82 -3.48
C LEU A 42 6.47 -8.11 -4.97
N LEU A 43 7.23 -7.29 -5.70
CA LEU A 43 7.48 -7.47 -7.14
C LEU A 43 8.18 -8.81 -7.44
N GLU A 44 9.12 -9.24 -6.58
CA GLU A 44 9.88 -10.48 -6.76
C GLU A 44 8.98 -11.70 -6.91
N ILE A 45 7.84 -11.73 -6.21
CA ILE A 45 6.86 -12.81 -6.29
C ILE A 45 6.30 -12.96 -7.72
N PHE A 46 6.17 -11.83 -8.44
CA PHE A 46 5.56 -11.79 -9.77
C PHE A 46 6.56 -11.83 -10.93
N GLN A 47 7.84 -11.58 -10.67
CA GLN A 47 8.83 -11.21 -11.70
C GLN A 47 8.98 -12.22 -12.86
N TRP A 48 8.71 -13.52 -12.62
CA TRP A 48 8.84 -14.59 -13.60
C TRP A 48 7.50 -15.21 -14.03
N LEU A 49 6.38 -14.67 -13.56
CA LEU A 49 5.05 -15.20 -13.87
C LEU A 49 4.56 -14.69 -15.23
N THR A 50 3.89 -15.55 -16.00
CA THR A 50 3.08 -15.07 -17.13
C THR A 50 1.87 -14.29 -16.61
N PRO A 51 1.20 -13.48 -17.45
CA PRO A 51 -0.03 -12.79 -17.06
C PRO A 51 -1.12 -13.72 -16.50
N GLU A 52 -1.25 -14.93 -17.06
CA GLU A 52 -2.25 -15.91 -16.60
C GLU A 52 -1.87 -16.52 -15.25
N GLN A 53 -0.56 -16.69 -14.98
CA GLN A 53 -0.06 -17.18 -13.71
C GLN A 53 -0.17 -16.10 -12.62
N SER A 54 0.20 -14.85 -12.93
CA SER A 54 0.10 -13.74 -11.97
C SER A 54 -1.33 -13.47 -11.53
N ALA A 55 -2.31 -13.62 -12.44
CA ALA A 55 -3.73 -13.51 -12.11
C ALA A 55 -4.23 -14.61 -11.14
N ARG A 56 -3.53 -15.75 -11.08
CA ARG A 56 -3.84 -16.89 -10.21
C ARG A 56 -2.85 -17.06 -9.05
N VAL A 57 -2.00 -16.06 -8.79
CA VAL A 57 -0.94 -16.13 -7.75
C VAL A 57 -1.51 -16.50 -6.37
N MET A 58 -2.75 -16.10 -6.08
CA MET A 58 -3.41 -16.34 -4.80
C MET A 58 -3.99 -17.75 -4.66
N GLU A 59 -4.01 -18.56 -5.73
CA GLU A 59 -4.49 -19.96 -5.68
C GLU A 59 -3.45 -20.91 -5.06
N ASP A 60 -2.17 -20.56 -5.14
CA ASP A 60 -1.10 -21.27 -4.44
C ASP A 60 -0.94 -20.71 -3.01
N PRO A 61 -1.13 -21.53 -1.95
CA PRO A 61 -1.08 -21.03 -0.58
C PRO A 61 0.27 -20.41 -0.19
N GLY A 62 1.39 -20.90 -0.75
CA GLY A 62 2.72 -20.36 -0.46
C GLY A 62 2.90 -18.95 -1.01
N SER A 63 2.55 -18.76 -2.29
CA SER A 63 2.60 -17.46 -2.95
C SER A 63 1.57 -16.49 -2.36
N ALA A 64 0.36 -16.95 -2.04
CA ALA A 64 -0.69 -16.14 -1.43
C ALA A 64 -0.28 -15.56 -0.07
N HIS A 65 0.38 -16.36 0.77
CA HIS A 65 0.90 -15.89 2.05
C HIS A 65 1.96 -14.80 1.85
N ARG A 66 2.93 -15.03 0.96
CA ARG A 66 3.95 -14.02 0.66
C ARG A 66 3.34 -12.72 0.14
N VAL A 67 2.42 -12.78 -0.83
CA VAL A 67 1.76 -11.57 -1.34
C VAL A 67 1.05 -10.82 -0.23
N THR A 68 0.40 -11.53 0.69
CA THR A 68 -0.32 -10.92 1.82
C THR A 68 0.64 -10.18 2.76
N ASP A 69 1.77 -10.81 3.09
CA ASP A 69 2.78 -10.23 3.98
C ASP A 69 3.44 -9.00 3.33
N GLU A 70 3.90 -9.09 2.07
CA GLU A 70 4.57 -7.97 1.40
C GLU A 70 3.61 -6.78 1.16
N VAL A 71 2.32 -7.04 0.90
CA VAL A 71 1.31 -5.97 0.82
C VAL A 71 1.14 -5.28 2.17
N ALA A 72 1.17 -6.04 3.27
CA ALA A 72 1.09 -5.49 4.61
C ALA A 72 2.34 -4.67 4.96
N ASP A 73 3.53 -5.12 4.57
CA ASP A 73 4.80 -4.43 4.84
C ASP A 73 4.92 -3.12 4.03
N VAL A 74 4.55 -3.15 2.74
CA VAL A 74 4.41 -1.92 1.93
C VAL A 74 3.48 -0.91 2.60
N LEU A 75 2.30 -1.37 3.05
CA LEU A 75 1.36 -0.49 3.74
C LEU A 75 1.93 0.02 5.06
N ALA A 76 2.59 -0.84 5.85
CA ALA A 76 3.14 -0.49 7.15
C ALA A 76 4.21 0.62 7.03
N TYR A 77 5.14 0.52 6.09
CA TYR A 77 6.15 1.56 5.89
C TYR A 77 5.57 2.83 5.28
N LEU A 78 4.56 2.74 4.42
CA LEU A 78 3.85 3.92 3.93
C LEU A 78 3.19 4.68 5.08
N LEU A 79 2.49 3.98 5.98
CA LEU A 79 1.82 4.60 7.13
C LEU A 79 2.82 5.19 8.13
N GLN A 80 3.95 4.52 8.38
CA GLN A 80 5.02 5.07 9.23
C GLN A 80 5.69 6.30 8.60
N LEU A 81 5.90 6.31 7.28
CA LEU A 81 6.39 7.47 6.55
C LEU A 81 5.39 8.64 6.64
N CYS A 82 4.10 8.36 6.48
CA CYS A 82 3.03 9.33 6.65
C CYS A 82 3.01 9.93 8.07
N GLU A 83 3.16 9.09 9.11
CA GLU A 83 3.25 9.54 10.50
C GLU A 83 4.38 10.55 10.71
N VAL A 84 5.61 10.21 10.29
CA VAL A 84 6.78 11.09 10.47
C VAL A 84 6.70 12.37 9.64
N LEU A 85 5.99 12.35 8.50
CA LEU A 85 5.79 13.52 7.64
C LEU A 85 4.53 14.33 7.98
N GLY A 86 3.69 13.87 8.91
CA GLY A 86 2.41 14.51 9.24
C GLY A 86 1.39 14.45 8.09
N ILE A 87 1.40 13.39 7.30
CA ILE A 87 0.48 13.18 6.17
C ILE A 87 -0.68 12.29 6.62
N ASP A 88 -1.91 12.76 6.46
CA ASP A 88 -3.09 11.89 6.52
C ASP A 88 -3.25 11.15 5.19
N ALA A 89 -2.96 9.85 5.20
CA ALA A 89 -2.98 9.00 4.01
C ALA A 89 -4.36 8.92 3.35
N LEU A 90 -5.45 8.87 4.13
CA LEU A 90 -6.81 8.76 3.60
C LEU A 90 -7.25 10.08 2.96
N THR A 91 -6.99 11.19 3.63
CA THR A 91 -7.24 12.53 3.08
C THR A 91 -6.43 12.77 1.81
N ALA A 92 -5.16 12.36 1.78
CA ALA A 92 -4.29 12.48 0.61
C ALA A 92 -4.79 11.63 -0.57
N LEU A 93 -5.23 10.40 -0.32
CA LEU A 93 -5.78 9.50 -1.34
C LEU A 93 -7.12 10.02 -1.89
N ALA A 94 -8.03 10.46 -1.03
CA ALA A 94 -9.32 11.03 -1.44
C ALA A 94 -9.12 12.21 -2.40
N ALA A 95 -8.29 13.19 -2.00
CA ALA A 95 -7.99 14.34 -2.87
C ALA A 95 -7.31 13.92 -4.18
N LYS A 96 -6.52 12.84 -4.18
CA LYS A 96 -5.89 12.30 -5.40
C LYS A 96 -6.90 11.63 -6.32
N ILE A 97 -7.89 10.92 -5.78
CA ILE A 97 -8.99 10.33 -6.54
C ILE A 97 -9.80 11.42 -7.22
N ASP A 98 -10.22 12.46 -6.50
CA ASP A 98 -10.96 13.61 -7.08
C ASP A 98 -10.23 14.23 -8.27
N ARG A 99 -8.91 14.43 -8.14
CA ARG A 99 -8.07 14.93 -9.26
C ARG A 99 -7.98 13.94 -10.42
N ASN A 100 -7.99 12.64 -10.16
CA ASN A 100 -7.93 11.61 -11.19
C ASN A 100 -9.24 11.51 -11.96
N GLU A 101 -10.40 11.64 -11.30
CA GLU A 101 -11.71 11.61 -11.96
C GLU A 101 -11.86 12.76 -12.97
N VAL A 102 -11.34 13.94 -12.62
CA VAL A 102 -11.29 15.09 -13.54
C VAL A 102 -10.29 14.86 -14.68
N ARG A 103 -9.11 14.31 -14.37
CA ARG A 103 -8.05 14.08 -15.36
C ARG A 103 -8.39 12.96 -16.36
N PHE A 104 -9.14 11.95 -15.92
CA PHE A 104 -9.48 10.75 -16.67
C PHE A 104 -10.99 10.48 -16.59
N PRO A 105 -11.82 11.30 -17.25
CA PRO A 105 -13.27 11.11 -17.20
C PRO A 105 -13.68 9.78 -17.85
N PRO A 106 -14.79 9.16 -17.41
CA PRO A 106 -15.29 7.93 -18.01
C PRO A 106 -15.58 8.15 -19.51
N LYS A 107 -15.29 7.13 -20.32
CA LYS A 107 -15.71 7.14 -21.73
C LYS A 107 -17.23 7.27 -21.75
N ARG A 108 -17.76 8.24 -22.51
CA ARG A 108 -19.21 8.32 -22.74
C ARG A 108 -19.66 6.98 -23.33
N PRO A 109 -20.77 6.39 -22.85
CA PRO A 109 -21.35 5.24 -23.51
C PRO A 109 -21.63 5.62 -24.96
N SER A 110 -21.18 4.79 -25.90
CA SER A 110 -21.50 4.97 -27.31
C SER A 110 -23.00 4.81 -27.47
N THR A 111 -23.73 5.91 -27.64
CA THR A 111 -25.03 5.88 -28.29
C THR A 111 -24.77 5.44 -29.73
N GLY A 112 -24.92 4.14 -30.00
CA GLY A 112 -24.93 3.60 -31.35
C GLY A 112 -26.11 4.18 -32.14
N PRO A 113 -26.02 4.24 -33.48
CA PRO A 113 -27.07 4.82 -34.30
C PRO A 113 -28.31 3.91 -34.33
N ASP A 114 -29.49 4.55 -34.33
CA ASP A 114 -30.81 3.96 -34.58
C ASP A 114 -30.86 3.12 -35.87
#